data_AF-A0A6V8KBW9-F1
#
_entry.id   AF-A0A6V8KBW9-F1
#
_cell.length_a   1.000
_cell.length_b   1.000
_cell.length_c   1.000
_cell.angle_alpha   90.00
_cell.angle_beta   90.00
_cell.angle_gamma   90.00
#
_symmetry.space_group_name_H-M   'P 1'
#
loop_
_entity.id
_entity.type
_entity.pdbx_description
1 polymer ?
#
loop_
_entity_poly.entity_id
_entity_poly.type
_entity_poly.pdbx_seq_one_letter_code
_entity_poly.pdbx_strand_id
1 'polypeptide(L)'
;MTDNWSVETDHHFGGYARRNAELDDFARDFEERHAMPLDWVYVAKMLYGVFALVRAGRFPPGSVVVAVITGSGQFEDPHRPAHAI
;
A
#
# COMPACT_ATOMS: atom_id res chain seq x y z
N MET A 1 14.78 -21.65 -13.16
CA MET A 1 14.06 -20.49 -12.57
C MET A 1 14.71 -19.25 -13.12
N THR A 2 13.94 -18.20 -13.37
CA THR A 2 14.51 -16.89 -13.72
C THR A 2 14.81 -16.13 -12.42
N ASP A 3 15.98 -15.50 -12.34
CA ASP A 3 16.46 -14.77 -11.14
C ASP A 3 16.05 -13.29 -11.16
N ASN A 4 15.03 -12.95 -11.96
CA ASN A 4 14.58 -11.58 -12.22
C ASN A 4 13.37 -11.16 -11.36
N TRP A 5 13.09 -11.91 -10.28
CA TRP A 5 12.02 -11.59 -9.35
C TRP A 5 12.43 -11.96 -7.92
N SER A 6 11.86 -11.23 -6.96
CA SER A 6 12.01 -11.51 -5.54
C SER A 6 10.69 -11.20 -4.82
N VAL A 7 10.50 -11.80 -3.65
CA VAL A 7 9.36 -11.48 -2.76
C VAL A 7 9.89 -10.66 -1.60
N GLU A 8 9.26 -9.52 -1.35
CA GLU A 8 9.51 -8.71 -0.16
C GLU A 8 8.55 -9.14 0.95
N THR A 9 9.09 -9.55 2.10
CA THR A 9 8.30 -10.11 3.21
C THR A 9 8.31 -9.23 4.46
N ASP A 10 9.16 -8.21 4.54
CA ASP A 10 9.42 -7.51 5.81
C ASP A 10 8.32 -6.52 6.20
N HIS A 11 7.41 -6.20 5.28
CA HIS A 11 6.36 -5.19 5.45
C HIS A 11 4.95 -5.79 5.64
N HIS A 12 4.85 -6.88 6.40
CA HIS A 12 3.58 -7.57 6.62
C HIS A 12 2.73 -6.99 7.78
N PHE A 13 3.30 -6.11 8.61
CA PHE A 13 2.60 -5.43 9.73
C PHE A 13 1.90 -6.39 10.71
N GLY A 14 2.62 -7.42 11.14
CA GLY A 14 2.07 -8.46 12.02
C GLY A 14 1.24 -9.55 11.33
N GLY A 15 1.08 -9.49 10.00
CA GLY A 15 0.56 -10.61 9.19
C GLY A 15 -0.70 -10.27 8.41
N TYR A 16 -1.39 -11.31 7.93
CA TYR A 16 -2.60 -11.17 7.13
C TYR A 16 -3.70 -10.40 7.87
N ALA A 17 -4.33 -9.44 7.17
CA ALA A 17 -5.39 -8.58 7.70
C ALA A 17 -5.05 -7.88 9.04
N ARG A 18 -3.76 -7.70 9.35
CA ARG A 18 -3.29 -6.88 10.46
C ARG A 18 -2.72 -5.56 9.96
N ARG A 19 -2.88 -4.52 10.79
CA ARG A 19 -2.30 -3.19 10.61
C ARG A 19 -1.93 -2.61 11.97
N ASN A 20 -1.07 -1.60 11.95
CA ASN A 20 -0.68 -0.82 13.12
C ASN A 20 -0.77 0.68 12.78
N ALA A 21 -0.47 1.53 13.76
CA ALA A 21 -0.51 2.99 13.58
C ALA A 21 0.38 3.47 12.41
N GLU A 22 1.55 2.85 12.22
CA GLU A 22 2.47 3.21 11.13
C GLU A 22 1.87 2.97 9.74
N LEU A 23 1.20 1.84 9.52
CA LEU A 23 0.53 1.58 8.24
C LEU A 23 -0.65 2.52 8.02
N ASP A 24 -1.37 2.86 9.10
CA ASP A 24 -2.49 3.80 9.05
C ASP A 24 -2.02 5.24 8.74
N ASP A 25 -0.90 5.67 9.32
CA ASP A 25 -0.27 6.96 9.04
C ASP A 25 0.19 7.03 7.59
N PHE A 26 0.83 5.98 7.10
CA PHE A 26 1.25 5.90 5.69
C PHE A 26 0.06 5.98 4.74
N ALA A 27 -1.02 5.23 5.01
CA ALA A 27 -2.19 5.23 4.14
C ALA A 27 -2.88 6.60 4.09
N ARG A 28 -3.01 7.29 5.24
CA ARG A 28 -3.54 8.66 5.30
C ARG A 28 -2.68 9.66 4.54
N ASP A 29 -1.38 9.69 4.81
CA ASP A 29 -0.46 10.58 4.09
C ASP A 29 -0.49 10.34 2.58
N PHE A 30 -0.56 9.07 2.17
CA PHE A 30 -0.67 8.74 0.75
C PHE A 30 -1.98 9.26 0.15
N GLU A 31 -3.11 9.06 0.83
CA GLU A 31 -4.41 9.56 0.39
C GLU A 31 -4.44 11.08 0.31
N GLU A 32 -3.89 11.78 1.30
CA GLU A 32 -3.81 13.25 1.32
C GLU A 32 -2.99 13.80 0.15
N ARG A 33 -1.88 13.15 -0.22
CA ARG A 33 -0.99 13.60 -1.30
C ARG A 33 -1.49 13.26 -2.69
N HIS A 34 -2.21 12.16 -2.85
CA HIS A 34 -2.57 11.61 -4.16
C HIS A 34 -4.07 11.53 -4.43
N ALA A 35 -4.92 11.90 -3.45
CA ALA A 35 -6.37 11.74 -3.50
C ALA A 35 -6.81 10.30 -3.82
N MET A 36 -6.04 9.31 -3.34
CA MET A 36 -6.27 7.90 -3.61
C MET A 36 -6.30 7.08 -2.31
N PRO A 37 -7.49 6.66 -1.83
CA PRO A 37 -7.59 5.78 -0.67
C PRO A 37 -7.03 4.40 -0.99
N LEU A 38 -6.24 3.86 -0.08
CA LEU A 38 -5.57 2.57 -0.24
C LEU A 38 -6.34 1.46 0.48
N ASP A 39 -6.44 0.29 -0.17
CA ASP A 39 -6.77 -0.93 0.54
C ASP A 39 -5.63 -1.27 1.51
N TRP A 40 -5.92 -1.20 2.81
CA TRP A 40 -4.93 -1.41 3.86
C TRP A 40 -4.51 -2.88 4.00
N VAL A 41 -5.29 -3.83 3.50
CA VAL A 41 -4.97 -5.26 3.60
C VAL A 41 -3.79 -5.60 2.70
N TYR A 42 -3.76 -5.05 1.48
CA TYR A 42 -2.74 -5.37 0.48
C TYR A 42 -2.00 -4.14 -0.06
N VAL A 43 -2.73 -3.18 -0.64
CA VAL A 43 -2.13 -2.09 -1.43
C VAL A 43 -1.30 -1.15 -0.57
N ALA A 44 -1.78 -0.79 0.63
CA ALA A 44 -1.01 0.04 1.55
C ALA A 44 0.30 -0.64 1.98
N LYS A 45 0.28 -1.96 2.23
CA LYS A 45 1.48 -2.71 2.62
C LYS A 45 2.50 -2.79 1.49
N MET A 46 2.02 -3.07 0.28
CA MET A 46 2.86 -3.12 -0.92
C MET A 46 3.51 -1.75 -1.18
N LEU A 47 2.73 -0.68 -1.17
CA LEU A 47 3.25 0.66 -1.41
C LEU A 47 4.19 1.11 -0.28
N TYR A 48 3.85 0.82 0.99
CA TYR A 48 4.76 1.08 2.10
C TYR A 48 6.11 0.41 1.85
N GLY A 49 6.10 -0.88 1.45
CA GLY A 49 7.32 -1.63 1.17
C GLY A 49 8.13 -1.04 0.03
N VAL A 50 7.48 -0.64 -1.08
CA VAL A 50 8.17 0.06 -2.18
C VAL A 50 8.86 1.32 -1.68
N PHE A 51 8.19 2.15 -0.88
CA PHE A 51 8.78 3.37 -0.34
C PHE A 51 9.91 3.08 0.67
N ALA A 52 9.78 2.03 1.48
CA ALA A 52 10.85 1.60 2.38
C ALA A 52 12.09 1.14 1.62
N LEU A 53 11.92 0.37 0.55
CA LEU A 53 13.02 -0.07 -0.33
C LEU A 53 13.69 1.11 -1.06
N VAL A 54 12.92 2.10 -1.50
CA VAL A 54 13.46 3.34 -2.08
C VAL A 54 14.30 4.09 -1.03
N ARG A 55 13.80 4.26 0.20
CA ARG A 55 14.55 4.91 1.29
C ARG A 55 15.82 4.15 1.67
N ALA A 56 15.80 2.82 1.57
CA ALA A 56 16.97 1.97 1.80
C ALA A 56 17.98 1.97 0.62
N GLY A 57 17.71 2.71 -0.46
CA GLY A 57 18.60 2.79 -1.62
C GLY A 57 18.61 1.53 -2.49
N ARG A 58 17.55 0.70 -2.42
CA ARG A 58 17.45 -0.55 -3.20
C ARG A 58 17.42 -0.31 -4.71
N PHE A 59 16.92 0.84 -5.13
CA PHE A 59 16.84 1.27 -6.52
C PHE A 59 17.84 2.41 -6.77
N PRO A 60 18.69 2.34 -7.80
CA PRO A 60 19.60 3.44 -8.14
C PRO A 60 18.88 4.76 -8.41
N PRO A 61 19.50 5.93 -8.13
CA PRO A 61 18.94 7.23 -8.51
C PRO A 61 18.57 7.28 -10.00
N GLY A 62 17.41 7.87 -10.31
CA GLY A 62 16.87 7.92 -11.68
C GLY A 62 16.10 6.67 -12.12
N SER A 63 15.97 5.65 -11.27
CA SER A 63 15.10 4.50 -11.54
C SER A 63 13.63 4.91 -11.66
N VAL A 64 12.92 4.27 -12.60
CA VAL A 64 11.45 4.34 -12.69
C VAL A 64 10.89 3.07 -12.04
N VAL A 65 10.05 3.25 -11.02
CA VAL A 65 9.36 2.15 -10.34
C VAL A 65 7.89 2.16 -10.75
N VAL A 66 7.38 1.03 -11.23
CA VAL A 66 5.96 0.85 -11.57
C VAL A 66 5.33 -0.06 -10.53
N ALA A 67 4.36 0.47 -9.79
CA ALA A 67 3.53 -0.30 -8.87
C ALA A 67 2.22 -0.70 -9.56
N VAL A 68 1.90 -1.99 -9.56
CA VAL A 68 0.62 -2.49 -10.10
C VAL A 68 -0.39 -2.56 -8.96
N ILE A 69 -1.45 -1.76 -9.07
CA ILE A 69 -2.51 -1.67 -8.07
C ILE A 69 -3.71 -2.48 -8.55
N THR A 70 -4.11 -3.49 -7.76
CA THR A 70 -5.18 -4.44 -8.12
C THR A 70 -6.49 -4.19 -7.37
N GLY A 71 -6.53 -3.21 -6.47
CA GLY A 71 -7.72 -2.85 -5.68
C GLY A 71 -7.62 -1.42 -5.16
N SER A 72 -8.74 -0.83 -4.77
CA SER A 72 -8.80 0.52 -4.19
C SER A 72 -9.35 0.45 -2.76
N GLY A 73 -9.00 1.46 -1.95
CA GLY A 73 -9.56 1.61 -0.59
C GLY A 73 -11.04 2.01 -0.58
N GLN A 74 -11.64 2.25 -1.75
CA GLN A 74 -13.07 2.46 -1.92
C GLN A 74 -13.81 1.11 -1.81
N PHE A 75 -13.73 0.46 -0.65
CA PHE A 75 -14.76 -0.50 -0.29
C PHE A 75 -16.01 0.31 0.08
N GLU A 76 -16.83 0.61 -0.92
CA GLU A 76 -18.20 1.08 -0.70
C GLU A 76 -18.99 -0.15 -0.24
N ASP A 77 -19.44 -0.17 1.03
CA ASP A 77 -20.34 -1.21 1.51
C ASP A 77 -21.65 -1.12 0.70
N PRO A 78 -22.00 -2.14 -0.11
CA PRO A 78 -23.23 -2.12 -0.90
C PRO A 78 -24.50 -2.11 -0.02
N HIS A 79 -24.36 -2.30 1.30
CA HIS A 79 -25.45 -2.27 2.27
C HIS A 79 -25.47 -1.01 3.14
N ARG A 80 -24.57 -0.05 2.94
CA ARG A 80 -24.64 1.23 3.65
C ARG A 80 -25.77 2.08 3.06
N PRO A 81 -26.81 2.43 3.84
CA PRO A 81 -27.93 3.21 3.31
C PRO A 81 -27.43 4.57 2.83
N ALA A 82 -27.83 4.94 1.61
CA ALA A 82 -27.67 6.29 1.10
C ALA A 82 -28.52 7.22 1.97
N HIS A 83 -27.87 8.21 2.58
CA HIS A 83 -28.48 9.30 3.36
C HIS A 83 -28.97 8.92 4.76
N ALA A 84 -28.07 9.01 5.74
CA ALA A 84 -28.44 9.47 7.07
C ALA A 84 -28.00 10.94 7.18
N ILE A 85 -28.95 11.85 6.91
CA ILE A 85 -28.95 13.23 7.40
C ILE A 85 -30.19 13.35 8.28
#